data_AF-A0A2V6IJV4-F1
#
_entry.id   AF-A0A2V6IJV4-F1
#
_cell.length_a   1.000
_cell.length_b   1.000
_cell.length_c   1.000
_cell.angle_alpha   90.00
_cell.angle_beta   90.00
_cell.angle_gamma   90.00
#
_symmetry.space_group_name_H-M   'P 1'
#
loop_
_entity.id
_entity.type
_entity.pdbx_description
1 polymer ?
#
loop_
_entity_poly.entity_id
_entity_poly.type
_entity_poly.pdbx_seq_one_letter_code
_entity_poly.pdbx_strand_id
1 'polypeptide(L)' 'EQGGLSGAPLRGKSTALVREIAARSTMPIIASGGIMDADSAREKIEAGARLLQIYTGLIYRGPGLLREIAEALP' A
#
# COMPACT_ATOMS: atom_id res chain seq x y z
N GLU A 1 -21.95 -12.58 0.13
CA GLU A 1 -21.93 -11.67 -1.04
C GLU A 1 -20.69 -11.90 -1.90
N GLN A 2 -20.81 -11.86 -3.23
CA GLN A 2 -19.67 -11.91 -4.18
C GLN A 2 -19.06 -10.50 -4.34
N GLY A 3 -18.48 -9.96 -3.27
CA GLY A 3 -17.84 -8.64 -3.26
C GLY A 3 -16.34 -8.69 -3.59
N GLY A 4 -15.75 -7.49 -3.72
CA GLY A 4 -14.29 -7.34 -3.79
C GLY A 4 -13.65 -7.42 -2.41
N LEU A 5 -12.55 -8.17 -2.30
CA LEU A 5 -11.74 -8.22 -1.07
C LEU A 5 -10.84 -6.99 -0.98
N SER A 6 -10.66 -6.44 0.22
CA SER A 6 -9.73 -5.34 0.51
C SER A 6 -8.91 -5.61 1.78
N GLY A 7 -8.01 -4.69 2.14
CA GLY A 7 -7.22 -4.80 3.37
C GLY A 7 -6.08 -5.80 3.32
N ALA A 8 -5.66 -6.28 4.49
CA ALA A 8 -4.48 -7.15 4.68
C ALA A 8 -4.36 -8.31 3.68
N PRO A 9 -5.45 -9.03 3.31
CA PRO A 9 -5.36 -10.10 2.32
C PRO A 9 -4.84 -9.68 0.93
N LEU A 10 -4.94 -8.39 0.59
CA LEU A 10 -4.42 -7.85 -0.66
C LEU A 10 -2.94 -7.42 -0.59
N ARG A 11 -2.30 -7.39 0.58
CA ARG A 11 -0.91 -6.87 0.76
C ARG A 11 0.03 -7.48 -0.27
N GLY A 12 0.18 -8.80 -0.25
CA GLY A 12 1.10 -9.51 -1.14
C GLY A 12 0.78 -9.33 -2.63
N LYS A 13 -0.49 -9.56 -3.03
CA LYS A 13 -0.91 -9.47 -4.44
C LYS A 13 -0.73 -8.06 -5.01
N SER A 14 -1.14 -7.03 -4.27
CA SER A 14 -0.98 -5.64 -4.70
C SER A 14 0.50 -5.23 -4.76
N THR A 15 1.33 -5.67 -3.81
CA THR A 15 2.78 -5.33 -3.82
C THR A 15 3.47 -5.96 -5.02
N ALA A 16 3.15 -7.22 -5.34
CA ALA A 16 3.69 -7.90 -6.52
C ALA A 16 3.32 -7.16 -7.83
N LEU A 17 2.07 -6.71 -7.95
CA LEU A 17 1.62 -5.97 -9.13
C LEU A 17 2.31 -4.61 -9.27
N VAL A 18 2.50 -3.87 -8.17
CA VAL A 18 3.26 -2.61 -8.18
C VAL A 18 4.66 -2.84 -8.73
N ARG A 19 5.36 -3.89 -8.25
CA ARG A 19 6.71 -4.25 -8.71
C ARG A 19 6.73 -4.59 -10.19
N GLU A 20 5.76 -5.34 -10.68
CA GLU A 20 5.66 -5.70 -12.10
C GLU A 20 5.44 -4.47 -12.99
N ILE A 21 4.56 -3.55 -12.58
CA ILE A 21 4.30 -2.32 -13.33
C ILE A 21 5.52 -1.41 -13.31
N ALA A 22 6.18 -1.26 -12.16
CA ALA A 22 7.39 -0.44 -12.02
C ALA A 22 8.53 -0.91 -12.93
N ALA A 23 8.64 -2.22 -13.16
CA ALA A 23 9.65 -2.78 -14.07
C ALA A 23 9.36 -2.51 -15.56
N ARG A 24 8.14 -2.11 -15.91
CA ARG A 24 7.66 -1.99 -17.30
C ARG A 24 7.24 -0.57 -17.69
N SER A 25 7.20 0.35 -16.73
CA SER A 25 6.67 1.69 -16.89
C SER A 25 7.55 2.71 -16.19
N THR A 26 7.73 3.86 -16.84
CA THR A 26 8.37 5.03 -16.23
C THR A 26 7.36 5.98 -15.58
N MET A 27 6.06 5.69 -15.67
CA MET A 27 5.01 6.51 -15.07
C MET A 27 5.02 6.35 -13.54
N PRO A 28 4.84 7.44 -12.76
CA PRO A 28 4.72 7.33 -11.31
C PRO A 28 3.54 6.43 -10.89
N ILE A 29 3.79 5.52 -9.95
CA ILE A 29 2.79 4.58 -9.46
C ILE A 29 2.23 5.05 -8.12
N ILE A 30 0.90 5.03 -7.98
CA ILE A 30 0.21 5.17 -6.71
C ILE A 30 -0.22 3.78 -6.25
N ALA A 31 0.33 3.30 -5.13
CA ALA A 31 -0.01 1.98 -4.61
C ALA A 31 -1.23 2.04 -3.68
N SER A 32 -2.13 1.07 -3.85
CA SER A 32 -3.30 0.86 -3.00
C SER A 32 -3.53 -0.64 -2.75
N GLY A 33 -4.00 -0.97 -1.54
CA GLY A 33 -4.34 -2.34 -1.15
C GLY A 33 -3.38 -2.96 -0.13
N GLY A 34 -3.91 -3.29 1.04
CA GLY A 34 -3.20 -4.02 2.09
C GLY A 34 -2.17 -3.22 2.89
N ILE A 35 -2.28 -1.89 2.91
CA ILE A 35 -1.46 -1.01 3.76
C ILE A 35 -2.15 -0.90 5.12
N MET A 36 -1.58 -1.56 6.13
CA MET A 36 -2.15 -1.72 7.48
C MET A 36 -1.19 -1.28 8.60
N ASP A 37 0.07 -0.99 8.26
CA ASP A 37 1.18 -0.66 9.16
C ASP A 37 2.30 0.03 8.36
N ALA A 38 3.34 0.53 9.04
CA ALA A 38 4.53 1.11 8.41
C ALA A 38 5.25 0.15 7.44
N ASP A 39 5.35 -1.14 7.76
CA ASP A 39 6.09 -2.09 6.94
C ASP A 39 5.39 -2.38 5.61
N SER A 40 4.07 -2.55 5.63
CA SER A 40 3.26 -2.69 4.40
C SER A 40 3.32 -1.43 3.53
N ALA A 41 3.46 -0.24 4.13
CA ALA A 41 3.69 0.99 3.39
C ALA A 41 5.08 1.01 2.74
N ARG A 42 6.13 0.67 3.50
CA ARG A 42 7.51 0.58 3.02
C ARG A 42 7.65 -0.42 1.87
N GLU A 43 7.03 -1.59 1.99
CA GLU A 43 7.00 -2.60 0.92
C GLU A 43 6.46 -2.05 -0.42
N LYS A 44 5.45 -1.18 -0.39
CA LYS A 44 4.92 -0.56 -1.63
C LYS A 44 5.92 0.43 -2.23
N ILE A 45 6.55 1.25 -1.39
CA ILE A 45 7.56 2.22 -1.84
C ILE A 45 8.76 1.48 -2.44
N GLU A 46 9.28 0.47 -1.75
CA GLU A 46 10.39 -0.38 -2.23
C GLU A 46 10.02 -1.15 -3.50
N ALA A 47 8.74 -1.52 -3.68
CA ALA A 47 8.25 -2.11 -4.92
C ALA A 47 8.19 -1.12 -6.09
N GLY A 48 8.42 0.18 -5.87
CA GLY A 48 8.45 1.21 -6.92
C GLY A 48 7.27 2.19 -6.88
N ALA A 49 6.42 2.16 -5.85
CA ALA A 49 5.39 3.17 -5.69
C ALA A 49 5.99 4.52 -5.29
N ARG A 50 5.47 5.61 -5.84
CA ARG A 50 5.84 6.98 -5.46
C ARG A 50 4.88 7.57 -4.42
N LEU A 51 3.63 7.14 -4.43
CA LEU A 51 2.58 7.57 -3.50
C LEU A 51 1.78 6.37 -2.99
N LEU A 52 1.15 6.54 -1.83
CA LEU A 52 0.32 5.53 -1.19
C LEU A 52 -1.12 6.03 -1.02
N GLN A 53 -2.09 5.14 -1.19
CA GLN A 53 -3.50 5.37 -0.87
C GLN A 53 -3.96 4.35 0.17
N ILE A 54 -4.57 4.84 1.24
CA ILE A 54 -4.93 4.05 2.41
C ILE A 54 -6.43 4.15 2.62
N TYR A 55 -7.09 2.98 2.74
CA TYR A 55 -8.53 2.90 3.06
C TYR A 55 -8.76 1.92 4.20
N THR A 56 -8.68 0.61 3.96
CA THR A 56 -8.96 -0.40 4.98
C THR A 56 -8.09 -0.22 6.23
N GLY A 57 -6.82 0.14 6.06
CA GLY A 57 -5.94 0.49 7.18
C GLY A 57 -6.49 1.63 8.03
N LEU A 58 -7.02 2.70 7.41
CA LEU A 58 -7.61 3.82 8.12
C LEU A 58 -8.87 3.41 8.90
N ILE A 59 -9.73 2.56 8.32
CA ILE A 59 -10.94 2.05 9.00
C ILE A 59 -10.56 1.30 10.28
N TYR A 60 -9.58 0.39 10.22
CA TYR A 60 -9.30 -0.53 11.32
C TYR A 60 -8.22 -0.05 12.30
N ARG A 61 -7.33 0.87 11.88
CA ARG A 61 -6.23 1.39 12.71
C ARG A 61 -6.40 2.86 13.09
N GLY A 62 -7.40 3.54 12.52
CA GLY A 62 -7.65 4.96 12.77
C GLY A 62 -6.55 5.88 12.22
N PRO A 63 -6.64 7.20 12.50
CA PRO A 63 -5.72 8.20 11.97
C PRO A 63 -4.27 8.05 12.46
N GLY A 64 -4.05 7.36 13.58
CA GLY A 64 -2.70 7.08 14.11
C GLY A 64 -1.81 6.31 13.13
N LEU A 65 -2.41 5.48 12.27
CA LEU A 65 -1.70 4.78 11.20
C LEU A 65 -1.00 5.73 10.23
N LEU A 66 -1.60 6.88 9.93
CA LEU A 66 -1.01 7.85 9.00
C LEU A 66 0.26 8.45 9.58
N ARG A 67 0.28 8.73 10.89
CA ARG A 67 1.47 9.20 11.60
C ARG A 67 2.55 8.13 11.62
N GLU A 68 2.19 6.89 11.99
CA GLU A 68 3.10 5.74 11.99
C GLU A 68 3.81 5.58 10.63
N ILE A 69 3.06 5.64 9.53
CA ILE A 69 3.60 5.53 8.18
C ILE A 69 4.48 6.73 7.82
N ALA A 70 4.03 7.94 8.12
CA ALA A 70 4.78 9.17 7.80
C ALA A 70 6.11 9.26 8.56
N GLU A 71 6.18 8.75 9.78
CA GLU A 71 7.42 8.73 10.59
C GLU A 71 8.38 7.60 10.17
N ALA A 72 7.87 6.55 9.52
CA ALA A 72 8.66 5.39 9.11
C ALA A 72 9.21 5.46 7.67
N LEU A 73 8.73 6.41 6.87
CA LEU A 73 9.15 6.65 5.49
C LEU A 73 10.06 7.90 5.42
N PRO A 74 11.05 7.90 4.50
CA PRO A 74 11.98 9.02 4.33
C PRO A 74 11.35 10.26 3.70
#